data_AF-A0AAV2YN14-F1
#
_entry.id   AF-A0AAV2YN14-F1
#
_cell.length_a   1.000
_cell.length_b   1.000
_cell.length_c   1.000
_cell.angle_alpha   90.00
_cell.angle_beta   90.00
_cell.angle_gamma   90.00
#
_symmetry.space_group_name_H-M   'P 1'
#
loop_
_entity.id
_entity.type
_entity.pdbx_description
1 polymer ?
#
loop_
_entity_poly.entity_id
_entity_poly.type
_entity_poly.pdbx_seq_one_letter_code
_entity_poly.pdbx_strand_id
1 'polypeptide(L)'
;MGKEKAHMSLVVIGHVDAGKSTTTGHLLYDCGGVSTRQLEKIECDARDLGKEGSKYAWVMDNLRAERERGITIDIALVRLESVNYSFTVIDAPGHRDFIKNMITGTSQADCAILVVAAGVGEFEAGMTKDGQTREHALLAFTLGVKQLVVAINKMDDDSVQFSEARYERIKTDMLAYLEKVGYDPTTVPCVPISGWQGDNLVSKSSRMPWYSGCTLLEAMDKLTPPRRAVEKPLRMPVQDVYKIAGIGVIPVGRVETGVLCQDMTVTFGPTGLTSRVNTVERHHIPVPEAFPGENVGFCTKNVSVRDIRRGHVVSDATNDPACGTKDFTAQVIVLNHSGLIRPGFTPVIDCHTAHVACKFKKILEKMDRRSGVVQETNPEFVKAGDACMVVLEPTKPMTVESFVEYPPLGRFAVRDARQTIAVGVVKSVNKQPLQQHKVPTTPSLPPPEHG
;
A
#
# COMPACT_ATOMS: atom_id res chain seq x y z
N MET A 1 -15.05 14.17 -27.09
CA MET A 1 -14.99 13.77 -25.67
C MET A 1 -14.01 12.62 -25.57
N GLY A 2 -12.85 12.81 -24.94
CA GLY A 2 -11.86 11.74 -24.79
C GLY A 2 -12.45 10.58 -23.99
N LYS A 3 -12.20 9.33 -24.39
CA LYS A 3 -12.62 8.16 -23.61
C LYS A 3 -12.09 8.27 -22.18
N GLU A 4 -12.95 8.06 -21.21
CA GLU A 4 -12.57 8.02 -19.79
C GLU A 4 -11.59 6.85 -19.59
N LYS A 5 -10.34 7.17 -19.25
CA LYS A 5 -9.27 6.17 -19.05
C LYS A 5 -9.54 5.40 -17.76
N ALA A 6 -9.32 4.09 -17.76
CA ALA A 6 -9.46 3.30 -16.55
C ALA A 6 -8.39 3.70 -15.51
N HIS A 7 -8.78 3.73 -14.24
CA HIS A 7 -7.90 4.11 -13.14
C HIS A 7 -7.21 2.91 -12.49
N MET A 8 -5.89 3.03 -12.30
CA MET A 8 -5.07 2.03 -11.62
C MET A 8 -4.18 2.68 -10.57
N SER A 9 -4.02 2.03 -9.43
CA SER A 9 -3.08 2.44 -8.39
C SER A 9 -1.79 1.62 -8.50
N LEU A 10 -0.65 2.28 -8.53
CA LEU A 10 0.67 1.66 -8.70
C LEU A 10 1.58 2.05 -7.55
N VAL A 11 2.24 1.09 -6.92
CA VAL A 11 3.25 1.39 -5.88
C VAL A 11 4.67 1.15 -6.38
N VAL A 12 5.58 2.07 -6.06
CA VAL A 12 7.01 1.95 -6.39
C VAL A 12 7.76 1.48 -5.16
N ILE A 13 8.38 0.30 -5.26
CA ILE A 13 9.03 -0.40 -4.15
C ILE A 13 10.45 -0.81 -4.52
N GLY A 14 11.31 -1.03 -3.53
CA GLY A 14 12.72 -1.36 -3.75
C GLY A 14 13.64 -0.88 -2.63
N HIS A 15 14.91 -1.30 -2.65
CA HIS A 15 15.90 -0.97 -1.63
C HIS A 15 16.15 0.55 -1.48
N VAL A 16 16.72 0.97 -0.35
CA VAL A 16 17.35 2.29 -0.25
C VAL A 16 18.36 2.45 -1.38
N ASP A 17 18.44 3.65 -1.93
CA ASP A 17 19.34 4.00 -3.04
C ASP A 17 19.08 3.30 -4.38
N ALA A 18 18.06 2.44 -4.50
CA ALA A 18 17.66 1.86 -5.78
C ALA A 18 17.15 2.90 -6.80
N GLY A 19 16.92 4.15 -6.37
CA GLY A 19 16.50 5.26 -7.23
C GLY A 19 14.99 5.34 -7.48
N LYS A 20 14.15 4.84 -6.57
CA LYS A 20 12.68 4.86 -6.67
C LYS A 20 12.11 6.26 -6.98
N SER A 21 12.33 7.21 -6.08
CA SER A 21 11.81 8.58 -6.21
C SER A 21 12.40 9.31 -7.41
N THR A 22 13.67 9.06 -7.74
CA THR A 22 14.30 9.60 -8.96
C THR A 22 13.61 9.08 -10.22
N THR A 23 13.41 7.77 -10.33
CA THR A 23 12.70 7.14 -11.46
C THR A 23 11.27 7.66 -11.57
N THR A 24 10.53 7.73 -10.45
CA THR A 24 9.15 8.24 -10.45
C THR A 24 9.09 9.72 -10.84
N GLY A 25 9.95 10.56 -10.27
CA GLY A 25 10.00 11.99 -10.58
C GLY A 25 10.38 12.28 -12.04
N HIS A 26 11.32 11.52 -12.60
CA HIS A 26 11.68 11.64 -14.01
C HIS A 26 10.54 11.18 -14.92
N LEU A 27 9.89 10.06 -14.60
CA LEU A 27 8.75 9.58 -15.36
C LEU A 27 7.59 10.61 -15.36
N LEU A 28 7.33 11.28 -14.23
CA LEU A 28 6.36 12.38 -14.18
C LEU A 28 6.74 13.57 -15.05
N TYR A 29 8.02 13.92 -15.07
CA TYR A 29 8.53 15.00 -15.91
C TYR A 29 8.34 14.69 -17.39
N ASP A 30 8.75 13.49 -17.82
CA ASP A 30 8.64 13.05 -19.23
C ASP A 30 7.18 12.91 -19.69
N CYS A 31 6.28 12.52 -18.79
CA CYS A 31 4.84 12.45 -19.07
C CYS A 31 4.14 13.83 -18.99
N GLY A 32 4.87 14.92 -18.73
CA GLY A 32 4.34 16.28 -18.68
C GLY A 32 3.54 16.61 -17.41
N GLY A 33 3.64 15.79 -16.37
CA GLY A 33 3.02 16.02 -15.06
C GLY A 33 3.67 17.14 -14.26
N VAL A 34 4.92 17.50 -14.59
CA VAL A 34 5.67 18.61 -13.97
C VAL A 34 6.15 19.55 -15.07
N SER A 35 5.84 20.84 -14.95
CA SER A 35 6.32 21.83 -15.91
C SER A 35 7.81 22.09 -15.77
N THR A 36 8.49 22.41 -16.88
CA THR A 36 9.92 22.74 -16.89
C THR A 36 10.27 23.84 -15.88
N ARG A 37 9.42 24.88 -15.77
CA ARG A 37 9.60 25.96 -14.80
C ARG A 37 9.54 25.50 -13.34
N GLN A 38 8.67 24.54 -13.02
CA GLN A 38 8.62 23.96 -11.67
C GLN A 38 9.89 23.15 -11.39
N LEU A 39 10.36 22.39 -12.37
CA LEU A 39 11.59 21.62 -12.24
C LEU A 39 12.82 22.53 -12.06
N GLU A 40 12.95 23.61 -12.83
CA GLU A 40 14.03 24.60 -12.69
C GLU A 40 14.06 25.24 -11.29
N LYS A 41 12.88 25.52 -10.74
CA LYS A 41 12.78 26.04 -9.37
C LYS A 41 13.26 25.00 -8.35
N ILE A 42 12.84 23.74 -8.50
CA ILE A 42 13.29 22.64 -7.64
C ILE A 42 14.80 22.42 -7.77
N GLU A 43 15.36 22.53 -8.97
CA GLU A 43 16.80 22.45 -9.21
C GLU A 43 17.55 23.58 -8.50
N CYS A 44 17.02 24.81 -8.51
CA CYS A 44 17.59 25.94 -7.78
C CYS A 44 17.57 25.69 -6.26
N ASP A 45 16.41 25.29 -5.73
CA ASP A 45 16.26 25.00 -4.29
C ASP A 45 17.15 23.83 -3.85
N ALA A 46 17.33 22.81 -4.71
CA ALA A 46 18.20 21.66 -4.45
C ALA A 46 19.68 22.04 -4.50
N ARG A 47 20.06 22.96 -5.40
CA ARG A 47 21.42 23.52 -5.48
C ARG A 47 21.79 24.31 -4.23
N ASP A 48 20.88 25.14 -3.72
CA ASP A 48 21.11 25.95 -2.52
C ASP A 48 21.38 25.07 -1.27
N LEU A 49 20.87 23.84 -1.27
CA LEU A 49 21.07 22.85 -0.21
C LEU A 49 22.17 21.83 -0.53
N GLY A 50 22.94 22.02 -1.61
CA GLY A 50 24.07 21.17 -1.99
C GLY A 50 23.67 19.78 -2.49
N LYS A 51 22.43 19.60 -2.95
CA LYS A 51 21.83 18.32 -3.38
C LYS A 51 21.39 18.33 -4.86
N GLU A 52 22.20 18.93 -5.72
CA GLU A 52 21.92 19.03 -7.16
C GLU A 52 21.67 17.67 -7.84
N GLY A 53 22.32 16.60 -7.35
CA GLY A 53 22.18 15.23 -7.86
C GLY A 53 20.85 14.54 -7.57
N SER A 54 19.87 15.20 -6.95
CA SER A 54 18.59 14.59 -6.55
C SER A 54 17.35 15.34 -7.05
N LYS A 55 17.48 16.17 -8.08
CA LYS A 55 16.40 17.03 -8.59
C LYS A 55 15.07 16.31 -8.86
N TYR A 56 15.11 15.10 -9.42
CA TYR A 56 13.89 14.34 -9.70
C TYR A 56 13.28 13.72 -8.44
N ALA A 57 14.08 13.33 -7.44
CA ALA A 57 13.55 12.86 -6.17
C ALA A 57 12.81 13.97 -5.42
N TRP A 58 13.25 15.22 -5.55
CA TRP A 58 12.61 16.38 -4.93
C TRP A 58 11.24 16.74 -5.48
N VAL A 59 10.89 16.20 -6.65
CA VAL A 59 9.51 16.26 -7.18
C VAL A 59 8.56 15.48 -6.25
N MET A 60 9.04 14.40 -5.65
CA MET A 60 8.27 13.52 -4.77
C MET A 60 8.40 13.93 -3.31
N ASP A 61 9.60 14.34 -2.87
CA ASP A 61 9.90 14.70 -1.49
C ASP A 61 9.29 16.06 -1.13
N ASN A 62 8.16 16.03 -0.42
CA ASN A 62 7.45 17.23 0.02
C ASN A 62 7.83 17.67 1.44
N LEU A 63 8.29 16.73 2.27
CA LEU A 63 8.66 17.06 3.65
C LEU A 63 10.07 17.65 3.71
N ARG A 64 10.24 18.69 4.51
CA ARG A 64 11.57 19.27 4.78
C ARG A 64 12.57 18.22 5.29
N ALA A 65 12.12 17.32 6.17
CA ALA A 65 12.94 16.24 6.70
C ALA A 65 13.38 15.22 5.63
N GLU A 66 12.57 14.98 4.60
CA GLU A 66 12.94 14.13 3.46
C GLU A 66 14.05 14.79 2.65
N ARG A 67 13.87 16.07 2.30
CA ARG A 67 14.86 16.85 1.54
C ARG A 67 16.20 16.98 2.27
N GLU A 68 16.18 17.23 3.57
CA GLU A 68 17.39 17.33 4.40
C GLU A 68 18.13 15.99 4.53
N ARG A 69 17.40 14.87 4.66
CA ARG A 69 18.02 13.54 4.84
C ARG A 69 18.29 12.79 3.53
N GLY A 70 17.66 13.18 2.43
CA GLY A 70 17.74 12.49 1.14
C GLY A 70 17.07 11.10 1.15
N ILE A 71 16.07 10.91 2.02
CA ILE A 71 15.32 9.65 2.12
C ILE A 71 13.83 9.96 2.12
N THR A 72 13.05 9.17 1.38
CA THR A 72 11.59 9.19 1.42
C THR A 72 11.11 8.66 2.77
N ILE A 73 10.24 9.41 3.44
CA ILE A 73 9.71 9.10 4.78
C ILE A 73 8.23 8.73 4.67
N ASP A 74 7.45 9.59 4.03
CA ASP A 74 6.02 9.41 3.86
C ASP A 74 5.68 9.05 2.42
N ILE A 75 4.46 8.61 2.20
CA ILE A 75 3.97 8.24 0.88
C ILE A 75 3.62 9.50 0.11
N ALA A 76 4.17 9.65 -1.09
CA ALA A 76 3.74 10.67 -2.03
C ALA A 76 2.79 10.06 -3.07
N LEU A 77 1.65 10.71 -3.28
CA LEU A 77 0.65 10.34 -4.27
C LEU A 77 0.71 11.31 -5.45
N VAL A 78 0.97 10.78 -6.64
CA VAL A 78 1.06 11.57 -7.87
C VAL A 78 0.23 10.91 -8.96
N ARG A 79 -0.34 11.73 -9.84
CA ARG A 79 -1.12 11.24 -10.97
C ARG A 79 -0.25 11.26 -12.22
N LEU A 80 -0.24 10.13 -12.92
CA LEU A 80 0.42 9.95 -14.20
C LEU A 80 -0.61 9.48 -15.22
N GLU A 81 -0.53 10.00 -16.44
CA GLU A 81 -1.37 9.54 -17.54
C GLU A 81 -0.56 8.80 -18.57
N SER A 82 -1.04 7.63 -18.96
CA SER A 82 -0.52 6.87 -20.08
C SER A 82 -1.51 6.93 -21.24
N VAL A 83 -1.28 6.11 -22.28
CA VAL A 83 -2.18 6.04 -23.44
C VAL A 83 -3.54 5.44 -23.02
N ASN A 84 -3.50 4.36 -22.24
CA ASN A 84 -4.68 3.57 -21.91
C ASN A 84 -5.25 3.86 -20.51
N TYR A 85 -4.41 4.30 -19.57
CA TYR A 85 -4.75 4.34 -18.16
C TYR A 85 -4.43 5.69 -17.51
N SER A 86 -5.12 5.97 -16.41
CA SER A 86 -4.69 6.99 -15.45
C SER A 86 -4.16 6.27 -14.21
N PHE A 87 -2.87 6.46 -13.94
CA PHE A 87 -2.20 5.88 -12.80
C PHE A 87 -2.17 6.87 -11.62
N THR A 88 -2.53 6.39 -10.43
CA THR A 88 -2.07 7.01 -9.19
C THR A 88 -0.82 6.27 -8.74
N VAL A 89 0.33 6.92 -8.86
CA VAL A 89 1.61 6.38 -8.44
C VAL A 89 1.83 6.73 -6.97
N ILE A 90 2.17 5.70 -6.21
CA ILE A 90 2.40 5.70 -4.77
C ILE A 90 3.91 5.48 -4.59
N ASP A 91 4.66 6.53 -4.31
CA ASP A 91 6.08 6.39 -4.01
C ASP A 91 6.24 5.91 -2.56
N ALA A 92 6.78 4.70 -2.39
CA ALA A 92 6.91 4.06 -1.09
C ALA A 92 8.34 4.19 -0.56
N PRO A 93 8.50 4.43 0.76
CA PRO A 93 9.81 4.61 1.33
C PRO A 93 10.63 3.32 1.29
N GLY A 94 11.93 3.48 1.03
CA GLY A 94 12.88 2.37 0.99
C GLY A 94 13.35 1.91 2.37
N HIS A 95 13.45 2.83 3.34
CA HIS A 95 14.18 2.57 4.59
C HIS A 95 13.42 1.64 5.56
N ARG A 96 14.15 0.83 6.33
CA ARG A 96 13.56 -0.17 7.26
C ARG A 96 12.63 0.46 8.30
N ASP A 97 12.97 1.66 8.76
CA ASP A 97 12.15 2.39 9.74
C ASP A 97 10.77 2.77 9.20
N PHE A 98 10.61 2.88 7.88
CA PHE A 98 9.38 3.36 7.22
C PHE A 98 8.59 2.26 6.50
N ILE A 99 8.90 0.98 6.74
CA ILE A 99 8.16 -0.16 6.18
C ILE A 99 6.66 -0.09 6.50
N LYS A 100 6.26 0.52 7.62
CA LYS A 100 4.85 0.76 7.97
C LYS A 100 4.15 1.55 6.87
N ASN A 101 4.79 2.62 6.42
CA ASN A 101 4.26 3.50 5.39
C ASN A 101 4.22 2.74 4.06
N MET A 102 5.28 1.98 3.72
CA MET A 102 5.28 1.10 2.55
C MET A 102 4.12 0.10 2.56
N ILE A 103 3.81 -0.54 3.68
CA ILE A 103 2.67 -1.47 3.82
C ILE A 103 1.36 -0.73 3.52
N THR A 104 1.16 0.45 4.10
CA THR A 104 -0.08 1.22 3.92
C THR A 104 -0.25 1.78 2.50
N GLY A 105 0.85 1.99 1.78
CA GLY A 105 0.81 2.40 0.36
C GLY A 105 0.57 1.21 -0.55
N THR A 106 1.25 0.10 -0.27
CA THR A 106 1.11 -1.15 -1.03
C THR A 106 -0.27 -1.78 -0.87
N SER A 107 -0.92 -1.64 0.28
CA SER A 107 -2.30 -2.10 0.47
C SER A 107 -3.32 -1.40 -0.44
N GLN A 108 -2.97 -0.22 -0.95
CA GLN A 108 -3.80 0.56 -1.86
C GLN A 108 -3.43 0.33 -3.34
N ALA A 109 -2.42 -0.49 -3.62
CA ALA A 109 -1.89 -0.68 -4.95
C ALA A 109 -2.55 -1.86 -5.67
N ASP A 110 -2.81 -1.68 -6.96
CA ASP A 110 -3.29 -2.74 -7.85
C ASP A 110 -2.13 -3.50 -8.49
N CYS A 111 -1.03 -2.77 -8.72
CA CYS A 111 0.21 -3.24 -9.33
C CYS A 111 1.42 -2.58 -8.66
N ALA A 112 2.61 -3.14 -8.85
CA ALA A 112 3.83 -2.60 -8.29
C ALA A 112 4.94 -2.50 -9.34
N ILE A 113 5.82 -1.51 -9.17
CA ILE A 113 7.13 -1.43 -9.82
C ILE A 113 8.19 -1.73 -8.76
N LEU A 114 8.94 -2.80 -8.96
CA LEU A 114 10.10 -3.13 -8.15
C LEU A 114 11.36 -2.57 -8.79
N VAL A 115 11.88 -1.49 -8.22
CA VAL A 115 13.13 -0.85 -8.66
C VAL A 115 14.31 -1.56 -8.00
N VAL A 116 15.23 -2.04 -8.84
CA VAL A 116 16.41 -2.81 -8.45
C VAL A 116 17.64 -2.13 -9.02
N ALA A 117 18.60 -1.75 -8.18
CA ALA A 117 19.85 -1.19 -8.67
C ALA A 117 20.72 -2.24 -9.38
N ALA A 118 21.32 -1.87 -10.50
CA ALA A 118 22.22 -2.72 -11.27
C ALA A 118 23.68 -2.66 -10.80
N GLY A 119 24.06 -1.59 -10.10
CA GLY A 119 25.41 -1.34 -9.60
C GLY A 119 26.00 -2.54 -8.86
N VAL A 120 27.30 -2.78 -9.05
CA VAL A 120 28.00 -3.88 -8.36
C VAL A 120 28.04 -3.61 -6.86
N GLY A 121 27.56 -4.55 -6.06
CA GLY A 121 27.44 -4.42 -4.61
C GLY A 121 26.05 -3.90 -4.18
N GLU A 122 25.46 -2.97 -4.92
CA GLU A 122 24.11 -2.45 -4.61
C GLU A 122 23.02 -3.51 -4.85
N PHE A 123 23.09 -4.22 -5.98
CA PHE A 123 22.17 -5.33 -6.27
C PHE A 123 22.28 -6.41 -5.18
N GLU A 124 23.50 -6.82 -4.88
CA GLU A 124 23.81 -7.86 -3.91
C GLU A 124 23.31 -7.48 -2.51
N ALA A 125 23.48 -6.22 -2.08
CA ALA A 125 22.96 -5.70 -0.83
C ALA A 125 21.42 -5.80 -0.74
N GLY A 126 20.72 -5.41 -1.80
CA GLY A 126 19.26 -5.51 -1.88
C GLY A 126 18.73 -6.94 -1.89
N MET A 127 19.53 -7.90 -2.37
CA MET A 127 19.17 -9.33 -2.47
C MET A 127 19.64 -10.19 -1.28
N THR A 128 20.36 -9.62 -0.32
CA THR A 128 20.68 -10.31 0.94
C THR A 128 19.41 -10.72 1.70
N LYS A 129 19.53 -11.63 2.69
CA LYS A 129 18.39 -12.09 3.50
C LYS A 129 17.66 -10.96 4.22
N ASP A 130 18.39 -9.90 4.58
CA ASP A 130 17.85 -8.71 5.25
C ASP A 130 17.70 -7.53 4.26
N GLY A 131 17.84 -7.79 2.97
CA GLY A 131 17.71 -6.81 1.90
C GLY A 131 16.25 -6.44 1.67
N GLN A 132 15.98 -5.14 1.53
CA GLN A 132 14.61 -4.63 1.41
C GLN A 132 13.95 -4.96 0.08
N THR A 133 14.70 -5.17 -1.01
CA THR A 133 14.12 -5.60 -2.29
C THR A 133 13.35 -6.90 -2.12
N ARG A 134 13.93 -7.84 -1.36
CA ARG A 134 13.31 -9.14 -1.06
C ARG A 134 12.13 -9.03 -0.12
N GLU A 135 12.24 -8.21 0.93
CA GLU A 135 11.16 -7.94 1.87
C GLU A 135 9.97 -7.27 1.17
N HIS A 136 10.22 -6.24 0.37
CA HIS A 136 9.19 -5.50 -0.35
C HIS A 136 8.44 -6.35 -1.37
N ALA A 137 9.14 -7.17 -2.17
CA ALA A 137 8.48 -8.07 -3.11
C ALA A 137 7.56 -9.08 -2.40
N LEU A 138 8.01 -9.61 -1.25
CA LEU A 138 7.21 -10.53 -0.46
C LEU A 138 5.99 -9.86 0.18
N LEU A 139 6.17 -8.65 0.72
CA LEU A 139 5.09 -7.83 1.27
C LEU A 139 4.06 -7.47 0.20
N ALA A 140 4.50 -7.03 -0.98
CA ALA A 140 3.61 -6.70 -2.10
C ALA A 140 2.74 -7.89 -2.52
N PHE A 141 3.36 -9.07 -2.68
CA PHE A 141 2.61 -10.28 -3.01
C PHE A 141 1.58 -10.63 -1.93
N THR A 142 2.00 -10.55 -0.66
CA THR A 142 1.12 -10.90 0.46
C THR A 142 -0.03 -9.91 0.62
N LEU A 143 0.20 -8.63 0.39
CA LEU A 143 -0.82 -7.57 0.42
C LEU A 143 -1.76 -7.66 -0.80
N GLY A 144 -1.41 -8.46 -1.81
CA GLY A 144 -2.29 -8.80 -2.92
C GLY A 144 -1.91 -8.25 -4.27
N VAL A 145 -0.76 -7.61 -4.37
CA VAL A 145 -0.25 -7.06 -5.61
C VAL A 145 0.29 -8.22 -6.44
N LYS A 146 -0.57 -8.77 -7.30
CA LYS A 146 -0.25 -9.94 -8.14
C LYS A 146 0.49 -9.57 -9.42
N GLN A 147 0.44 -8.30 -9.83
CA GLN A 147 1.10 -7.81 -11.03
C GLN A 147 2.29 -6.93 -10.64
N LEU A 148 3.46 -7.28 -11.16
CA LEU A 148 4.73 -6.65 -10.81
C LEU A 148 5.54 -6.38 -12.08
N VAL A 149 6.11 -5.18 -12.19
CA VAL A 149 7.13 -4.84 -13.19
C VAL A 149 8.47 -4.69 -12.46
N VAL A 150 9.53 -5.31 -12.97
CA VAL A 150 10.88 -5.12 -12.42
C VAL A 150 11.62 -4.09 -13.26
N ALA A 151 12.02 -2.99 -12.63
CA ALA A 151 12.82 -1.94 -13.23
C ALA A 151 14.28 -2.08 -12.76
N ILE A 152 15.16 -2.56 -13.63
CA ILE A 152 16.59 -2.70 -13.35
C ILE A 152 17.25 -1.35 -13.62
N ASN A 153 17.41 -0.57 -12.56
CA ASN A 153 17.83 0.82 -12.58
C ASN A 153 19.36 0.98 -12.47
N LYS A 154 19.85 2.20 -12.73
CA LYS A 154 21.28 2.54 -12.73
C LYS A 154 22.10 1.71 -13.72
N MET A 155 21.53 1.42 -14.89
CA MET A 155 22.29 0.78 -15.98
C MET A 155 23.46 1.64 -16.45
N ASP A 156 23.39 2.95 -16.20
CA ASP A 156 24.42 3.93 -16.51
C ASP A 156 25.58 3.99 -15.51
N ASP A 157 25.49 3.27 -14.39
CA ASP A 157 26.55 3.22 -13.38
C ASP A 157 27.88 2.77 -13.98
N ASP A 158 29.00 3.36 -13.52
CA ASP A 158 30.34 3.09 -14.04
C ASP A 158 30.75 1.61 -13.89
N SER A 159 30.17 0.88 -12.94
CA SER A 159 30.41 -0.55 -12.77
C SER A 159 29.58 -1.45 -13.71
N VAL A 160 28.57 -0.89 -14.38
CA VAL A 160 27.62 -1.62 -15.24
C VAL A 160 27.78 -1.23 -16.70
N GLN A 161 27.92 0.05 -17.00
CA GLN A 161 28.13 0.61 -18.35
C GLN A 161 27.18 0.04 -19.40
N PHE A 162 25.88 -0.04 -19.08
CA PHE A 162 24.83 -0.58 -19.95
C PHE A 162 25.06 -2.05 -20.40
N SER A 163 25.77 -2.84 -19.60
CA SER A 163 26.11 -4.24 -19.91
C SER A 163 24.90 -5.17 -19.96
N GLU A 164 24.71 -5.84 -21.10
CA GLU A 164 23.71 -6.91 -21.30
C GLU A 164 23.94 -8.09 -20.34
N ALA A 165 25.20 -8.49 -20.14
CA ALA A 165 25.54 -9.63 -19.28
C ALA A 165 25.15 -9.37 -17.81
N ARG A 166 25.32 -8.12 -17.34
CA ARG A 166 24.88 -7.74 -15.97
C ARG A 166 23.37 -7.75 -15.87
N TYR A 167 22.67 -7.21 -16.87
CA TYR A 167 21.20 -7.23 -16.93
C TYR A 167 20.64 -8.65 -16.89
N GLU A 168 21.12 -9.56 -17.75
CA GLU A 168 20.61 -10.94 -17.80
C GLU A 168 20.86 -11.71 -16.51
N ARG A 169 22.01 -11.48 -15.85
CA ARG A 169 22.28 -12.04 -14.52
C ARG A 169 21.26 -11.56 -13.48
N ILE A 170 21.06 -10.25 -13.38
CA ILE A 170 20.11 -9.66 -12.43
C ILE A 170 18.70 -10.17 -12.70
N LYS A 171 18.28 -10.18 -13.97
CA LYS A 171 16.97 -10.68 -14.40
C LYS A 171 16.77 -12.14 -13.99
N THR A 172 17.75 -12.99 -14.22
CA THR A 172 17.69 -14.41 -13.84
C THR A 172 17.55 -14.58 -12.32
N ASP A 173 18.39 -13.91 -11.54
CA ASP A 173 18.36 -13.98 -10.08
C ASP A 173 17.04 -13.43 -9.49
N MET A 174 16.51 -12.35 -10.07
CA MET A 174 15.25 -11.73 -9.66
C MET A 174 14.05 -12.62 -9.99
N LEU A 175 13.95 -13.15 -11.21
CA LEU A 175 12.84 -14.02 -11.60
C LEU A 175 12.82 -15.30 -10.75
N ALA A 176 13.98 -15.91 -10.50
CA ALA A 176 14.09 -17.08 -9.64
C ALA A 176 13.68 -16.80 -8.17
N TYR A 177 13.86 -15.56 -7.69
CA TYR A 177 13.38 -15.16 -6.38
C TYR A 177 11.86 -14.90 -6.38
N LEU A 178 11.36 -14.19 -7.39
CA LEU A 178 9.93 -13.86 -7.52
C LEU A 178 9.05 -15.11 -7.67
N GLU A 179 9.54 -16.13 -8.36
CA GLU A 179 8.91 -17.45 -8.44
C GLU A 179 8.76 -18.08 -7.04
N LYS A 180 9.80 -18.00 -6.19
CA LYS A 180 9.75 -18.49 -4.79
C LYS A 180 8.79 -17.68 -3.91
N VAL A 181 8.57 -16.40 -4.23
CA VAL A 181 7.58 -15.56 -3.55
C VAL A 181 6.16 -15.98 -3.95
N GLY A 182 5.96 -16.33 -5.22
CA GLY A 182 4.68 -16.80 -5.77
C GLY A 182 4.22 -16.05 -7.03
N TYR A 183 5.05 -15.15 -7.58
CA TYR A 183 4.78 -14.51 -8.87
C TYR A 183 5.05 -15.48 -10.02
N ASP A 184 4.29 -15.36 -11.10
CA ASP A 184 4.57 -16.07 -12.34
C ASP A 184 5.67 -15.32 -13.12
N PRO A 185 6.89 -15.88 -13.26
CA PRO A 185 8.00 -15.19 -13.91
C PRO A 185 7.73 -14.88 -15.39
N THR A 186 6.80 -15.58 -16.05
CA THR A 186 6.45 -15.31 -17.46
C THR A 186 5.64 -14.02 -17.63
N THR A 187 4.98 -13.57 -16.57
CA THR A 187 4.12 -12.38 -16.57
C THR A 187 4.82 -11.12 -16.08
N VAL A 188 6.05 -11.25 -15.54
CA VAL A 188 6.80 -10.14 -14.92
C VAL A 188 7.77 -9.55 -15.95
N PRO A 189 7.49 -8.36 -16.52
CA PRO A 189 8.45 -7.69 -17.39
C PRO A 189 9.65 -7.17 -16.59
N CYS A 190 10.86 -7.40 -17.11
CA CYS A 190 12.10 -6.83 -16.58
C CYS A 190 12.65 -5.78 -17.54
N VAL A 191 12.58 -4.50 -17.18
CA VAL A 191 12.98 -3.38 -18.02
C VAL A 191 14.31 -2.81 -17.50
N PRO A 192 15.40 -2.78 -18.30
CA PRO A 192 16.62 -2.07 -17.96
C PRO A 192 16.40 -0.57 -18.16
N ILE A 193 16.63 0.24 -17.13
CA ILE A 193 16.41 1.69 -17.15
C ILE A 193 17.58 2.46 -16.56
N SER A 194 17.63 3.76 -16.88
CA SER A 194 18.32 4.75 -16.06
C SER A 194 17.31 5.80 -15.62
N GLY A 195 16.93 5.79 -14.34
CA GLY A 195 16.06 6.79 -13.76
C GLY A 195 16.67 8.19 -13.74
N TRP A 196 18.00 8.30 -13.77
CA TRP A 196 18.69 9.59 -13.83
C TRP A 196 18.76 10.15 -15.24
N GLN A 197 19.13 9.32 -16.21
CA GLN A 197 19.37 9.76 -17.59
C GLN A 197 18.16 9.61 -18.52
N GLY A 198 17.09 8.96 -18.07
CA GLY A 198 15.83 8.81 -18.81
C GLY A 198 15.77 7.59 -19.72
N ASP A 199 16.82 6.75 -19.77
CA ASP A 199 16.85 5.58 -20.65
C ASP A 199 15.72 4.60 -20.36
N ASN A 200 14.96 4.24 -21.40
CA ASN A 200 13.86 3.28 -21.36
C ASN A 200 12.72 3.63 -20.38
N LEU A 201 12.60 4.90 -19.93
CA LEU A 201 11.45 5.34 -19.13
C LEU A 201 10.21 5.50 -20.01
N VAL A 202 10.25 6.46 -20.93
CA VAL A 202 9.18 6.74 -21.91
C VAL A 202 9.63 6.38 -23.33
N SER A 203 10.86 6.73 -23.71
CA SER A 203 11.46 6.44 -25.01
C SER A 203 12.54 5.35 -24.91
N LYS A 204 12.75 4.61 -25.99
CA LYS A 204 13.79 3.58 -26.06
C LYS A 204 15.17 4.22 -26.07
N SER A 205 16.10 3.64 -25.31
CA SER A 205 17.49 4.06 -25.25
C SER A 205 18.27 3.64 -26.50
N SER A 206 19.09 4.55 -27.04
CA SER A 206 20.08 4.24 -28.09
C SER A 206 21.33 3.54 -27.55
N ARG A 207 21.55 3.56 -26.22
CA ARG A 207 22.74 2.99 -25.55
C ARG A 207 22.63 1.51 -25.21
N MET A 208 21.41 0.97 -25.28
CA MET A 208 21.12 -0.45 -25.06
C MET A 208 20.54 -1.06 -26.34
N PRO A 209 21.29 -1.13 -27.46
CA PRO A 209 20.78 -1.67 -28.73
C PRO A 209 20.43 -3.16 -28.65
N TRP A 210 21.01 -3.87 -27.68
CA TRP A 210 20.71 -5.27 -27.38
C TRP A 210 19.32 -5.48 -26.76
N TYR A 211 18.73 -4.45 -26.13
CA TYR A 211 17.42 -4.55 -25.50
C TYR A 211 16.30 -4.22 -26.51
N SER A 212 15.57 -5.25 -26.92
CA SER A 212 14.43 -5.13 -27.84
C SER A 212 13.07 -5.01 -27.16
N GLY A 213 13.03 -5.07 -25.83
CA GLY A 213 11.80 -5.03 -25.04
C GLY A 213 11.08 -3.68 -25.05
N CYS A 214 10.09 -3.57 -24.17
CA CYS A 214 9.28 -2.36 -24.01
C CYS A 214 9.91 -1.37 -23.02
N THR A 215 9.52 -0.10 -23.10
CA THR A 215 9.88 0.91 -22.09
C THR A 215 9.12 0.68 -20.78
N LEU A 216 9.48 1.39 -19.72
CA LEU A 216 8.80 1.29 -18.43
C LEU A 216 7.33 1.71 -18.54
N LEU A 217 7.06 2.81 -19.24
CA LEU A 217 5.69 3.29 -19.48
C LEU A 217 4.86 2.28 -20.29
N GLU A 218 5.45 1.68 -21.33
CA GLU A 218 4.80 0.62 -22.11
C GLU A 218 4.57 -0.65 -21.28
N ALA A 219 5.49 -0.99 -20.38
CA ALA A 219 5.32 -2.12 -19.47
C ALA A 219 4.17 -1.87 -18.47
N MET A 220 4.03 -0.63 -17.98
CA MET A 220 2.89 -0.21 -17.16
C MET A 220 1.58 -0.31 -17.94
N ASP A 221 1.57 0.09 -19.22
CA ASP A 221 0.38 0.02 -20.08
C ASP A 221 -0.07 -1.39 -20.47
N LYS A 222 0.79 -2.40 -20.28
CA LYS A 222 0.43 -3.82 -20.46
C LYS A 222 -0.23 -4.43 -19.22
N LEU A 223 -0.23 -3.73 -18.09
CA LEU A 223 -0.86 -4.21 -16.87
C LEU A 223 -2.38 -4.23 -17.02
N THR A 224 -3.01 -5.21 -16.37
CA THR A 224 -4.47 -5.37 -16.43
C THR A 224 -5.13 -4.73 -15.20
N PRO A 225 -6.15 -3.89 -15.36
CA PRO A 225 -6.92 -3.38 -14.22
C PRO A 225 -7.55 -4.53 -13.44
N PRO A 226 -7.47 -4.54 -12.09
CA PRO A 226 -8.11 -5.59 -11.30
C PRO A 226 -9.63 -5.47 -11.38
N ARG A 227 -10.33 -6.60 -11.24
CA ARG A 227 -11.79 -6.61 -11.13
C ARG A 227 -12.21 -5.91 -9.83
N ARG A 228 -12.85 -4.76 -9.95
CA ARG A 228 -13.40 -3.99 -8.82
C ARG A 228 -14.62 -4.69 -8.23
N ALA A 229 -14.69 -4.80 -6.91
CA ALA A 229 -15.76 -5.51 -6.20
C ALA A 229 -16.93 -4.57 -5.86
N VAL A 230 -17.61 -4.06 -6.91
CA VAL A 230 -18.71 -3.08 -6.78
C VAL A 230 -19.94 -3.69 -6.12
N GLU A 231 -20.22 -4.98 -6.39
CA GLU A 231 -21.40 -5.69 -5.88
C GLU A 231 -21.26 -6.12 -4.40
N LYS A 232 -20.04 -6.09 -3.84
CA LYS A 232 -19.82 -6.43 -2.43
C LYS A 232 -20.27 -5.28 -1.53
N PRO A 233 -20.61 -5.55 -0.25
CA PRO A 233 -20.91 -4.48 0.70
C PRO A 233 -19.76 -3.49 0.86
N LEU A 234 -20.09 -2.25 1.25
CA LEU A 234 -19.12 -1.17 1.39
C LEU A 234 -18.08 -1.50 2.48
N ARG A 235 -16.79 -1.38 2.11
CA ARG A 235 -15.67 -1.30 3.05
C ARG A 235 -14.69 -0.23 2.58
N MET A 236 -14.49 0.77 3.43
CA MET A 236 -13.52 1.85 3.20
C MET A 236 -12.72 2.07 4.50
N PRO A 237 -11.49 1.56 4.59
CA PRO A 237 -10.59 1.85 5.70
C PRO A 237 -10.23 3.34 5.75
N VAL A 238 -10.36 3.94 6.92
CA VAL A 238 -10.01 5.36 7.16
C VAL A 238 -8.50 5.49 7.23
N GLN A 239 -7.94 6.34 6.36
CA GLN A 239 -6.53 6.70 6.35
C GLN A 239 -6.28 7.89 7.28
N ASP A 240 -7.04 8.97 7.08
CA ASP A 240 -6.91 10.21 7.84
C ASP A 240 -8.28 10.82 8.16
N VAL A 241 -8.31 11.69 9.15
CA VAL A 241 -9.53 12.39 9.58
C VAL A 241 -9.21 13.87 9.75
N TYR A 242 -9.86 14.70 8.96
CA TYR A 242 -9.71 16.15 8.99
C TYR A 242 -10.93 16.80 9.63
N LYS A 243 -10.71 17.99 10.23
CA LYS A 243 -11.80 18.86 10.69
C LYS A 243 -11.72 20.17 9.94
N ILE A 244 -12.76 20.48 9.18
CA ILE A 244 -12.87 21.74 8.46
C ILE A 244 -13.98 22.58 9.10
N ALA A 245 -13.65 23.80 9.50
CA ALA A 245 -14.61 24.74 10.07
C ALA A 245 -15.75 25.00 9.08
N GLY A 246 -17.00 24.92 9.55
CA GLY A 246 -18.20 25.11 8.72
C GLY A 246 -18.65 23.87 7.93
N ILE A 247 -17.76 22.92 7.64
CA ILE A 247 -18.11 21.68 6.91
C ILE A 247 -18.36 20.52 7.88
N GLY A 248 -17.46 20.29 8.83
CA GLY A 248 -17.55 19.18 9.78
C GLY A 248 -16.30 18.30 9.80
N VAL A 249 -16.50 17.01 10.07
CA VAL A 249 -15.43 16.00 10.11
C VAL A 249 -15.41 15.24 8.78
N ILE A 250 -14.22 15.15 8.20
CA ILE A 250 -13.99 14.55 6.88
C ILE A 250 -13.02 13.37 7.04
N PRO A 251 -13.53 12.13 7.12
CA PRO A 251 -12.72 10.94 6.95
C PRO A 251 -12.28 10.83 5.49
N VAL A 252 -11.03 10.44 5.28
CA VAL A 252 -10.41 10.19 3.97
C VAL A 252 -9.92 8.76 3.93
N GLY A 253 -10.10 8.09 2.80
CA GLY A 253 -9.65 6.72 2.60
C GLY A 253 -9.91 6.21 1.19
N ARG A 254 -9.58 4.95 0.96
CA ARG A 254 -9.83 4.25 -0.30
C ARG A 254 -11.03 3.35 -0.16
N VAL A 255 -11.95 3.40 -1.12
CA VAL A 255 -13.04 2.42 -1.20
C VAL A 255 -12.44 1.10 -1.65
N GLU A 256 -12.53 0.06 -0.83
CA GLU A 256 -11.97 -1.27 -1.15
C GLU A 256 -13.01 -2.20 -1.76
N THR A 257 -14.25 -2.16 -1.26
CA THR A 257 -15.40 -2.89 -1.79
C THR A 257 -16.65 -2.04 -1.69
N GLY A 258 -17.65 -2.32 -2.54
CA GLY A 258 -18.93 -1.60 -2.58
C GLY A 258 -18.82 -0.18 -3.10
N VAL A 259 -19.91 0.57 -2.95
CA VAL A 259 -20.02 1.96 -3.42
C VAL A 259 -20.35 2.85 -2.23
N LEU A 260 -19.63 3.97 -2.11
CA LEU A 260 -19.96 5.00 -1.14
C LEU A 260 -20.80 6.07 -1.85
N CYS A 261 -22.06 6.21 -1.45
CA CYS A 261 -22.96 7.21 -2.02
C CYS A 261 -23.16 8.40 -1.09
N GLN A 262 -23.43 9.57 -1.68
CA GLN A 262 -24.02 10.67 -0.95
C GLN A 262 -25.33 10.24 -0.28
N ASP A 263 -25.64 10.82 0.89
CA ASP A 263 -26.84 10.54 1.70
C ASP A 263 -26.93 9.12 2.30
N MET A 264 -25.96 8.25 2.03
CA MET A 264 -25.85 6.93 2.66
C MET A 264 -25.66 7.07 4.18
N THR A 265 -26.29 6.18 4.95
CA THR A 265 -25.99 6.04 6.38
C THR A 265 -24.87 5.02 6.54
N VAL A 266 -23.73 5.47 7.03
CA VAL A 266 -22.53 4.65 7.21
C VAL A 266 -22.31 4.30 8.68
N THR A 267 -21.67 3.16 8.91
CA THR A 267 -21.21 2.68 10.22
C THR A 267 -19.68 2.70 10.27
N PHE A 268 -19.11 3.12 11.40
CA PHE A 268 -17.68 3.10 11.66
C PHE A 268 -17.35 1.92 12.58
N GLY A 269 -16.75 0.86 12.03
CA GLY A 269 -16.09 -0.17 12.82
C GLY A 269 -14.74 0.34 13.35
N PRO A 270 -14.32 -0.01 14.57
CA PRO A 270 -14.92 -0.97 15.49
C PRO A 270 -15.97 -0.35 16.45
N THR A 271 -16.19 0.97 16.43
CA THR A 271 -17.02 1.67 17.44
C THR A 271 -18.51 1.46 17.26
N GLY A 272 -18.97 1.09 16.06
CA GLY A 272 -20.40 0.97 15.73
C GLY A 272 -21.12 2.31 15.62
N LEU A 273 -20.37 3.43 15.60
CA LEU A 273 -20.94 4.77 15.42
C LEU A 273 -21.57 4.87 14.03
N THR A 274 -22.76 5.45 13.93
CA THR A 274 -23.43 5.70 12.66
C THR A 274 -23.50 7.19 12.33
N SER A 275 -23.40 7.53 11.05
CA SER A 275 -23.56 8.90 10.57
C SER A 275 -24.05 8.91 9.13
N ARG A 276 -24.69 10.00 8.71
CA ARG A 276 -25.13 10.22 7.33
C ARG A 276 -24.02 10.95 6.55
N VAL A 277 -23.73 10.44 5.37
CA VAL A 277 -22.79 11.04 4.41
C VAL A 277 -23.45 12.26 3.77
N ASN A 278 -22.87 13.44 3.94
CA ASN A 278 -23.45 14.68 3.40
C ASN A 278 -22.96 14.98 1.98
N THR A 279 -21.66 14.82 1.74
CA THR A 279 -21.00 15.00 0.44
C THR A 279 -19.86 14.01 0.31
N VAL A 280 -19.56 13.59 -0.91
CA VAL A 280 -18.37 12.79 -1.24
C VAL A 280 -17.54 13.58 -2.24
N GLU A 281 -16.23 13.64 -2.03
CA GLU A 281 -15.29 14.39 -2.85
C GLU A 281 -14.12 13.52 -3.30
N ARG A 282 -13.78 13.62 -4.59
CA ARG A 282 -12.61 13.01 -5.21
C ARG A 282 -11.74 14.13 -5.80
N HIS A 283 -10.54 14.31 -5.27
CA HIS A 283 -9.63 15.41 -5.67
C HIS A 283 -10.28 16.81 -5.62
N HIS A 284 -11.00 17.12 -4.53
CA HIS A 284 -11.73 18.39 -4.33
C HIS A 284 -12.89 18.63 -5.32
N ILE A 285 -13.31 17.60 -6.06
CA ILE A 285 -14.47 17.64 -6.93
C ILE A 285 -15.58 16.81 -6.28
N PRO A 286 -16.77 17.38 -6.03
CA PRO A 286 -17.88 16.64 -5.47
C PRO A 286 -18.38 15.60 -6.48
N VAL A 287 -18.62 14.38 -5.99
CA VAL A 287 -19.13 13.25 -6.76
C VAL A 287 -20.36 12.65 -6.05
N PRO A 288 -21.37 12.16 -6.79
CA PRO A 288 -22.55 11.54 -6.17
C PRO A 288 -22.24 10.18 -5.54
N GLU A 289 -21.26 9.47 -6.10
CA GLU A 289 -20.85 8.15 -5.68
C GLU A 289 -19.35 7.94 -5.88
N ALA A 290 -18.77 7.05 -5.10
CA ALA A 290 -17.37 6.64 -5.17
C ALA A 290 -17.26 5.11 -5.24
N PHE A 291 -16.46 4.64 -6.19
CA PHE A 291 -16.31 3.24 -6.54
C PHE A 291 -15.05 2.60 -5.94
N PRO A 292 -14.96 1.26 -5.88
CA PRO A 292 -13.76 0.59 -5.40
C PRO A 292 -12.52 0.99 -6.19
N GLY A 293 -11.44 1.28 -5.47
CA GLY A 293 -10.17 1.77 -6.01
C GLY A 293 -9.98 3.28 -5.85
N GLU A 294 -11.06 4.04 -5.65
CA GLU A 294 -11.00 5.50 -5.57
C GLU A 294 -10.63 5.99 -4.16
N ASN A 295 -9.72 6.96 -4.11
CA ASN A 295 -9.39 7.69 -2.90
C ASN A 295 -10.33 8.89 -2.75
N VAL A 296 -11.12 8.90 -1.68
CA VAL A 296 -12.17 9.91 -1.46
C VAL A 296 -12.20 10.42 -0.03
N GLY A 297 -12.62 11.67 0.10
CA GLY A 297 -13.02 12.27 1.38
C GLY A 297 -14.53 12.45 1.40
N PHE A 298 -15.17 12.27 2.55
CA PHE A 298 -16.61 12.52 2.65
C PHE A 298 -16.96 13.26 3.93
N CYS A 299 -17.97 14.12 3.87
CA CYS A 299 -18.38 14.92 5.01
C CYS A 299 -19.38 14.14 5.87
N THR A 300 -19.11 14.09 7.18
CA THR A 300 -20.00 13.51 8.19
C THR A 300 -20.59 14.61 9.08
N LYS A 301 -21.86 14.43 9.46
CA LYS A 301 -22.54 15.28 10.45
C LYS A 301 -22.63 14.57 11.80
N ASN A 302 -22.57 15.34 12.88
CA ASN A 302 -22.74 14.87 14.26
C ASN A 302 -21.72 13.83 14.73
N VAL A 303 -20.53 13.81 14.14
CA VAL A 303 -19.41 12.99 14.61
C VAL A 303 -18.24 13.87 15.03
N SER A 304 -17.58 13.53 16.13
CA SER A 304 -16.35 14.21 16.56
C SER A 304 -15.12 13.55 15.93
N VAL A 305 -14.08 14.34 15.70
CA VAL A 305 -12.74 13.87 15.29
C VAL A 305 -12.16 12.88 16.30
N ARG A 306 -12.62 12.91 17.56
CA ARG A 306 -12.15 12.00 18.61
C ARG A 306 -12.72 10.58 18.47
N ASP A 307 -13.86 10.45 17.79
CA ASP A 307 -14.64 9.20 17.69
C ASP A 307 -14.25 8.36 16.48
N ILE A 308 -13.69 8.99 15.44
CA ILE A 308 -13.15 8.33 14.24
C ILE A 308 -11.64 8.50 14.21
N ARG A 309 -10.92 7.43 13.91
CA ARG A 309 -9.45 7.45 13.81
C ARG A 309 -8.98 6.60 12.63
N ARG A 310 -7.74 6.81 12.21
CA ARG A 310 -7.03 5.93 11.28
C ARG A 310 -7.13 4.46 11.74
N GLY A 311 -7.43 3.57 10.81
CA GLY A 311 -7.65 2.15 11.07
C GLY A 311 -9.09 1.77 11.39
N HIS A 312 -10.00 2.75 11.55
CA HIS A 312 -11.43 2.47 11.54
C HIS A 312 -11.87 2.10 10.11
N VAL A 313 -12.98 1.38 10.00
CA VAL A 313 -13.52 0.92 8.72
C VAL A 313 -14.93 1.45 8.56
N VAL A 314 -15.17 2.17 7.46
CA VAL A 314 -16.49 2.67 7.06
C VAL A 314 -17.20 1.58 6.27
N SER A 315 -18.47 1.35 6.59
CA SER A 315 -19.36 0.43 5.87
C SER A 315 -20.76 1.00 5.74
N ASP A 316 -21.57 0.41 4.88
CA ASP A 316 -23.02 0.66 4.87
C ASP A 316 -23.64 0.15 6.18
N ALA A 317 -24.50 0.95 6.81
CA ALA A 317 -25.18 0.57 8.04
C ALA A 317 -26.27 -0.49 7.83
N THR A 318 -26.76 -0.63 6.61
CA THR A 318 -27.90 -1.51 6.25
C THR A 318 -27.48 -2.77 5.52
N ASN A 319 -26.23 -2.84 5.06
CA ASN A 319 -25.70 -3.96 4.28
C ASN A 319 -24.34 -4.42 4.84
N ASP A 320 -24.38 -5.45 5.68
CA ASP A 320 -23.25 -6.02 6.42
C ASP A 320 -22.34 -4.96 7.08
N PRO A 321 -22.78 -4.31 8.17
CA PRO A 321 -22.00 -3.27 8.83
C PRO A 321 -20.72 -3.81 9.50
N ALA A 322 -19.62 -3.09 9.30
CA ALA A 322 -18.31 -3.37 9.89
C ALA A 322 -18.36 -3.21 11.41
N CYS A 323 -17.78 -4.17 12.14
CA CYS A 323 -17.83 -4.23 13.60
C CYS A 323 -16.47 -4.59 14.20
N GLY A 324 -16.33 -4.41 15.52
CA GLY A 324 -15.11 -4.78 16.24
C GLY A 324 -14.85 -6.29 16.19
N THR A 325 -13.59 -6.68 16.31
CA THR A 325 -13.16 -8.08 16.35
C THR A 325 -12.75 -8.45 17.77
N LYS A 326 -13.27 -9.57 18.29
CA LYS A 326 -12.87 -10.13 19.59
C LYS A 326 -11.59 -10.95 19.46
N ASP A 327 -11.60 -11.91 18.54
CA ASP A 327 -10.42 -12.66 18.11
C ASP A 327 -10.62 -13.12 16.66
N PHE A 328 -9.54 -13.49 15.99
CA PHE A 328 -9.60 -13.99 14.62
C PHE A 328 -8.59 -15.10 14.40
N THR A 329 -8.98 -16.07 13.58
CA THR A 329 -8.12 -17.17 13.18
C THR A 329 -7.46 -16.81 11.86
N ALA A 330 -6.14 -16.91 11.80
CA ALA A 330 -5.36 -16.56 10.62
C ALA A 330 -4.32 -17.62 10.30
N GLN A 331 -4.04 -17.77 9.01
CA GLN A 331 -2.87 -18.48 8.53
C GLN A 331 -1.71 -17.48 8.45
N VAL A 332 -0.62 -17.78 9.13
CA VAL A 332 0.57 -16.92 9.22
C VAL A 332 1.77 -17.66 8.66
N ILE A 333 2.58 -16.96 7.87
CA ILE A 333 3.88 -17.43 7.38
C ILE A 333 4.95 -16.62 8.10
N VAL A 334 5.80 -17.31 8.84
CA VAL A 334 6.87 -16.71 9.61
C VAL A 334 8.04 -16.39 8.70
N LEU A 335 8.42 -15.12 8.64
CA LEU A 335 9.53 -14.61 7.85
C LEU A 335 10.86 -14.82 8.57
N ASN A 336 11.94 -14.50 7.87
CA ASN A 336 13.29 -14.62 8.39
C ASN A 336 13.49 -13.65 9.56
N HIS A 337 13.49 -14.17 10.78
CA HIS A 337 13.82 -13.46 12.02
C HIS A 337 14.54 -14.44 12.96
N SER A 338 15.38 -13.92 13.86
CA SER A 338 16.21 -14.74 14.76
C SER A 338 15.46 -15.30 15.97
N GLY A 339 14.22 -14.88 16.18
CA GLY A 339 13.40 -15.24 17.34
C GLY A 339 12.56 -16.51 17.15
N LEU A 340 11.84 -16.85 18.22
CA LEU A 340 10.81 -17.88 18.24
C LEU A 340 9.49 -17.24 18.67
N ILE A 341 8.41 -17.49 17.93
CA ILE A 341 7.08 -16.99 18.27
C ILE A 341 6.39 -18.04 19.14
N ARG A 342 5.98 -17.64 20.35
CA ARG A 342 5.27 -18.48 21.33
C ARG A 342 3.87 -17.95 21.60
N PRO A 343 2.93 -18.79 22.07
CA PRO A 343 1.68 -18.31 22.62
C PRO A 343 1.91 -17.23 23.69
N GLY A 344 1.16 -16.13 23.60
CA GLY A 344 1.31 -14.94 24.44
C GLY A 344 2.17 -13.84 23.84
N PHE A 345 2.95 -14.11 22.79
CA PHE A 345 3.70 -13.07 22.07
C PHE A 345 2.73 -12.02 21.50
N THR A 346 3.06 -10.73 21.65
CA THR A 346 2.15 -9.61 21.33
C THR A 346 2.82 -8.59 20.41
N PRO A 347 3.09 -8.95 19.14
CA PRO A 347 3.66 -8.04 18.14
C PRO A 347 2.60 -7.06 17.62
N VAL A 348 3.06 -6.10 16.81
CA VAL A 348 2.17 -5.17 16.12
C VAL A 348 1.69 -5.79 14.81
N ILE A 349 0.39 -5.68 14.55
CA ILE A 349 -0.24 -6.08 13.29
C ILE A 349 -0.62 -4.83 12.49
N ASP A 350 -0.07 -4.76 11.29
CA ASP A 350 -0.47 -3.83 10.24
C ASP A 350 -1.49 -4.54 9.33
N CYS A 351 -2.75 -4.12 9.37
CA CYS A 351 -3.83 -4.65 8.54
C CYS A 351 -4.58 -3.46 7.95
N HIS A 352 -4.72 -3.39 6.63
CA HIS A 352 -5.24 -2.20 5.92
C HIS A 352 -4.56 -0.89 6.43
N THR A 353 -5.32 0.02 7.03
CA THR A 353 -4.81 1.25 7.66
C THR A 353 -4.66 1.12 9.19
N ALA A 354 -5.10 0.01 9.78
CA ALA A 354 -4.96 -0.26 11.21
C ALA A 354 -3.57 -0.73 11.59
N HIS A 355 -3.11 -0.24 12.75
CA HIS A 355 -1.82 -0.54 13.35
C HIS A 355 -2.04 -0.85 14.83
N VAL A 356 -2.26 -2.12 15.15
CA VAL A 356 -2.73 -2.57 16.48
C VAL A 356 -1.90 -3.74 16.97
N ALA A 357 -1.47 -3.72 18.23
CA ALA A 357 -0.81 -4.87 18.83
C ALA A 357 -1.80 -6.02 19.05
N CYS A 358 -1.46 -7.23 18.65
CA CYS A 358 -2.33 -8.39 18.76
C CYS A 358 -1.56 -9.53 19.44
N LYS A 359 -2.21 -10.15 20.43
CA LYS A 359 -1.67 -11.29 21.15
C LYS A 359 -1.87 -12.56 20.34
N PHE A 360 -0.80 -13.33 20.14
CA PHE A 360 -0.84 -14.71 19.65
C PHE A 360 -1.43 -15.58 20.75
N LYS A 361 -2.77 -15.63 20.83
CA LYS A 361 -3.51 -16.30 21.90
C LYS A 361 -3.20 -17.79 21.92
N LYS A 362 -3.23 -18.43 20.75
CA LYS A 362 -2.90 -19.84 20.54
C LYS A 362 -2.27 -20.04 19.17
N ILE A 363 -1.34 -20.98 19.09
CA ILE A 363 -0.87 -21.55 17.82
C ILE A 363 -1.56 -22.90 17.70
N LEU A 364 -2.47 -23.04 16.73
CA LEU A 364 -3.31 -24.22 16.57
C LEU A 364 -2.55 -25.33 15.85
N GLU A 365 -1.90 -24.98 14.75
CA GLU A 365 -1.25 -25.94 13.86
C GLU A 365 -0.02 -25.31 13.24
N LYS A 366 1.02 -26.12 13.05
CA LYS A 366 2.16 -25.82 12.19
C LYS A 366 2.02 -26.63 10.91
N MET A 367 2.26 -25.96 9.79
CA MET A 367 2.07 -26.48 8.44
C MET A 367 3.31 -26.26 7.60
N ASP A 368 3.52 -27.13 6.63
CA ASP A 368 4.47 -26.87 5.56
C ASP A 368 3.98 -25.74 4.65
N ARG A 369 4.85 -24.77 4.35
CA ARG A 369 4.50 -23.57 3.57
C ARG A 369 4.02 -23.88 2.15
N ARG A 370 4.53 -24.95 1.52
CA ARG A 370 4.27 -25.24 0.10
C ARG A 370 3.11 -26.20 -0.09
N SER A 371 3.09 -27.27 0.69
CA SER A 371 2.08 -28.33 0.59
C SER A 371 0.84 -28.06 1.44
N GLY A 372 0.95 -27.19 2.46
CA GLY A 372 -0.14 -26.93 3.40
C GLY A 372 -0.43 -28.10 4.35
N VAL A 373 0.39 -29.15 4.32
CA VAL A 373 0.23 -30.32 5.19
C VAL A 373 0.56 -29.95 6.62
N VAL A 374 -0.34 -30.30 7.55
CA VAL A 374 -0.14 -30.12 8.99
C VAL A 374 0.98 -31.04 9.45
N GLN A 375 2.04 -30.44 10.01
CA GLN A 375 3.19 -31.15 10.56
C GLN A 375 3.04 -31.41 12.05
N GLU A 376 2.44 -30.46 12.78
CA GLU A 376 2.34 -30.51 14.23
C GLU A 376 1.10 -29.75 14.70
N THR A 377 0.37 -30.30 15.67
CA THR A 377 -0.80 -29.67 16.29
C THR A 377 -0.45 -29.12 17.66
N ASN A 378 -0.88 -27.90 17.96
CA ASN A 378 -0.56 -27.13 19.17
C ASN A 378 0.95 -27.03 19.48
N PRO A 379 1.76 -26.55 18.52
CA PRO A 379 3.20 -26.41 18.74
C PRO A 379 3.50 -25.39 19.86
N GLU A 380 4.55 -25.64 20.64
CA GLU A 380 4.99 -24.70 21.69
C GLU A 380 5.53 -23.39 21.11
N PHE A 381 6.12 -23.44 19.91
CA PHE A 381 6.66 -22.29 19.21
C PHE A 381 6.69 -22.50 17.69
N VAL A 382 6.81 -21.41 16.94
CA VAL A 382 7.12 -21.43 15.50
C VAL A 382 8.35 -20.57 15.21
N LYS A 383 9.10 -20.93 14.16
CA LYS A 383 10.34 -20.26 13.76
C LYS A 383 10.29 -19.80 12.30
N ALA A 384 11.30 -19.05 11.89
CA ALA A 384 11.46 -18.60 10.51
C ALA A 384 11.28 -19.73 9.49
N GLY A 385 10.43 -19.51 8.49
CA GLY A 385 10.11 -20.45 7.42
C GLY A 385 8.86 -21.32 7.68
N ASP A 386 8.40 -21.41 8.93
CA ASP A 386 7.18 -22.15 9.27
C ASP A 386 5.92 -21.41 8.77
N ALA A 387 4.91 -22.17 8.36
CA ALA A 387 3.54 -21.67 8.26
C ALA A 387 2.73 -22.20 9.45
N CYS A 388 1.77 -21.44 9.96
CA CYS A 388 0.95 -21.86 11.10
C CYS A 388 -0.46 -21.28 11.06
N MET A 389 -1.39 -21.99 11.68
CA MET A 389 -2.71 -21.49 12.02
C MET A 389 -2.66 -20.92 13.43
N VAL A 390 -3.06 -19.66 13.60
CA VAL A 390 -3.01 -18.95 14.88
C VAL A 390 -4.34 -18.28 15.19
N VAL A 391 -4.65 -18.18 16.48
CA VAL A 391 -5.72 -17.31 16.98
C VAL A 391 -5.08 -16.04 17.52
N LEU A 392 -5.48 -14.89 16.97
CA LEU A 392 -4.98 -13.57 17.32
C LEU A 392 -6.06 -12.78 18.04
N GLU A 393 -5.66 -12.11 19.12
CA GLU A 393 -6.55 -11.28 19.94
C GLU A 393 -6.02 -9.83 19.95
N PRO A 394 -6.74 -8.86 19.36
CA PRO A 394 -6.29 -7.48 19.33
C PRO A 394 -6.35 -6.84 20.73
N THR A 395 -5.30 -6.11 21.10
CA THR A 395 -5.20 -5.42 22.41
C THR A 395 -6.04 -4.14 22.50
N LYS A 396 -6.42 -3.59 21.35
CA LYS A 396 -7.31 -2.44 21.21
C LYS A 396 -8.43 -2.79 20.21
N PRO A 397 -9.58 -2.13 20.26
CA PRO A 397 -10.64 -2.35 19.28
C PRO A 397 -10.10 -2.23 17.85
N MET A 398 -10.38 -3.23 17.04
CA MET A 398 -9.89 -3.36 15.66
C MET A 398 -10.99 -4.00 14.81
N THR A 399 -11.08 -3.62 13.55
CA THR A 399 -11.92 -4.29 12.56
C THR A 399 -11.03 -5.05 11.58
N VAL A 400 -11.26 -6.35 11.45
CA VAL A 400 -10.70 -7.19 10.39
C VAL A 400 -11.82 -8.02 9.78
N GLU A 401 -11.59 -8.52 8.58
CA GLU A 401 -12.56 -9.35 7.86
C GLU A 401 -11.91 -10.63 7.36
N SER A 402 -12.70 -11.65 7.03
CA SER A 402 -12.18 -12.84 6.36
C SER A 402 -11.61 -12.46 4.99
N PHE A 403 -10.44 -13.00 4.66
CA PHE A 403 -9.81 -12.78 3.36
C PHE A 403 -10.67 -13.22 2.18
N VAL A 404 -11.50 -14.26 2.37
CA VAL A 404 -12.38 -14.77 1.32
C VAL A 404 -13.49 -13.75 1.00
N GLU A 405 -14.02 -13.12 2.05
CA GLU A 405 -15.12 -12.15 1.94
C GLU A 405 -14.62 -10.78 1.52
N TYR A 406 -13.62 -10.24 2.23
CA TYR A 406 -13.05 -8.91 1.99
C TYR A 406 -11.51 -8.99 1.94
N PRO A 407 -10.94 -9.40 0.79
CA PRO A 407 -9.50 -9.59 0.65
C PRO A 407 -8.62 -8.43 1.16
N PRO A 408 -8.98 -7.15 0.92
CA PRO A 408 -8.18 -6.01 1.40
C PRO A 408 -8.13 -5.85 2.92
N LEU A 409 -9.14 -6.37 3.65
CA LEU A 409 -9.24 -6.28 5.11
C LEU A 409 -8.83 -7.58 5.82
N GLY A 410 -8.50 -8.63 5.05
CA GLY A 410 -8.12 -9.95 5.56
C GLY A 410 -6.63 -10.28 5.40
N ARG A 411 -5.80 -9.33 4.96
CA ARG A 411 -4.34 -9.50 4.85
C ARG A 411 -3.64 -8.59 5.83
N PHE A 412 -2.61 -9.11 6.47
CA PHE A 412 -1.86 -8.32 7.45
C PHE A 412 -0.39 -8.70 7.50
N ALA A 413 0.43 -7.76 7.95
CA ALA A 413 1.83 -7.97 8.29
C ALA A 413 2.00 -7.94 9.81
N VAL A 414 2.86 -8.81 10.32
CA VAL A 414 3.22 -8.89 11.74
C VAL A 414 4.62 -8.32 11.89
N ARG A 415 4.75 -7.31 12.75
CA ARG A 415 6.00 -6.59 12.96
C ARG A 415 6.44 -6.62 14.41
N ASP A 416 7.73 -6.81 14.59
CA ASP A 416 8.42 -6.72 15.87
C ASP A 416 9.78 -6.06 15.69
N ALA A 417 10.23 -5.26 16.65
CA ALA A 417 11.51 -4.55 16.63
C ALA A 417 11.86 -3.86 15.28
N ARG A 418 10.85 -3.26 14.62
CA ARG A 418 10.94 -2.62 13.28
C ARG A 418 11.19 -3.56 12.09
N GLN A 419 11.15 -4.87 12.27
CA GLN A 419 11.23 -5.86 11.20
C GLN A 419 9.88 -6.51 10.95
N THR A 420 9.59 -6.88 9.70
CA THR A 420 8.47 -7.78 9.40
C THR A 420 8.87 -9.21 9.74
N ILE A 421 8.26 -9.77 10.77
CA ILE A 421 8.58 -11.12 11.27
C ILE A 421 7.62 -12.19 10.75
N ALA A 422 6.42 -11.80 10.32
CA ALA A 422 5.47 -12.71 9.72
C ALA A 422 4.48 -11.95 8.83
N VAL A 423 3.79 -12.68 7.96
CA VAL A 423 2.66 -12.15 7.18
C VAL A 423 1.51 -13.14 7.29
N GLY A 424 0.28 -12.64 7.22
CA GLY A 424 -0.88 -13.49 7.49
C GLY A 424 -2.12 -13.13 6.70
N VAL A 425 -3.00 -14.13 6.64
CA VAL A 425 -4.28 -14.07 5.97
C VAL A 425 -5.35 -14.56 6.93
N VAL A 426 -6.33 -13.71 7.20
CA VAL A 426 -7.47 -13.99 8.08
C VAL A 426 -8.38 -15.03 7.42
N LYS A 427 -8.65 -16.12 8.13
CA LYS A 427 -9.55 -17.19 7.68
C LYS A 427 -10.95 -17.04 8.25
N SER A 428 -11.05 -16.68 9.52
CA SER A 428 -12.33 -16.43 10.19
C SER A 428 -12.18 -15.38 11.29
N VAL A 429 -13.28 -14.68 11.56
CA VAL A 429 -13.34 -13.55 12.51
C VAL A 429 -14.46 -13.78 13.50
N ASN A 430 -14.16 -13.65 14.79
CA ASN A 430 -15.17 -13.61 15.84
C ASN A 430 -15.57 -12.15 16.07
N LYS A 431 -16.64 -11.73 15.39
CA LYS A 431 -17.16 -10.37 15.39
C LYS A 431 -17.81 -10.02 16.74
N GLN A 432 -17.56 -8.82 17.24
CA GLN A 432 -18.27 -8.24 18.38
C GLN A 432 -19.62 -7.71 17.89
N PRO A 433 -20.71 -7.92 18.66
CA PRO A 433 -22.00 -7.35 18.31
C PRO A 433 -21.91 -5.82 18.32
N LEU A 434 -22.51 -5.18 17.32
CA LEU A 434 -22.61 -3.73 17.26
C LEU A 434 -23.43 -3.24 18.46
N GLN A 435 -22.79 -2.53 19.37
CA GLN A 435 -23.52 -1.79 20.38
C GLN A 435 -24.20 -0.62 19.68
N GLN A 436 -25.52 -0.57 19.71
CA GLN A 436 -26.27 0.57 19.18
C GLN A 436 -25.92 1.81 20.00
N HIS A 437 -24.94 2.59 19.56
CA HIS A 437 -24.76 3.94 20.08
C HIS A 437 -25.98 4.76 19.65
N LYS A 438 -26.87 5.06 20.61
CA LYS A 438 -27.95 6.04 20.41
C LYS A 438 -27.30 7.34 19.94
N VAL A 439 -27.60 7.74 18.71
CA VAL A 439 -27.31 9.08 18.20
C VAL A 439 -27.83 10.08 19.24
N PRO A 440 -27.04 11.06 19.70
CA PRO A 440 -27.56 12.10 20.58
C PRO A 440 -28.69 12.82 19.82
N THR A 441 -29.93 12.57 20.21
CA THR A 441 -31.07 13.35 19.71
C THR A 441 -30.85 14.77 20.16
N THR A 442 -30.73 15.69 19.20
CA THR A 442 -30.76 17.12 19.45
C THR A 442 -31.99 17.42 20.33
N PRO A 443 -31.85 18.11 21.48
CA PRO A 443 -33.02 18.47 22.28
C PRO A 443 -33.95 19.30 21.39
N SER A 444 -35.16 18.82 21.18
CA SER A 444 -36.22 19.56 20.51
C SER A 444 -36.44 20.86 21.28
N LEU A 445 -36.24 22.00 20.61
CA LEU A 445 -36.62 23.30 21.15
C LEU A 445 -38.11 23.24 21.54
N PRO A 446 -38.47 23.71 22.76
CA PRO A 446 -39.87 23.79 23.14
C PRO A 446 -40.62 24.69 22.14
N PRO A 447 -41.90 24.38 21.83
CA PRO A 447 -42.69 25.20 20.92
C PRO A 447 -42.78 26.64 21.45
N PRO A 448 -42.84 27.65 20.57
CA PRO A 448 -42.98 29.03 20.99
C PRO A 448 -44.30 29.20 21.75
N GLU A 449 -44.23 29.68 22.98
CA GLU A 449 -45.40 30.14 23.72
C GLU A 449 -45.99 31.34 22.97
N HIS A 450 -47.20 31.17 22.45
CA HIS A 450 -48.00 32.28 21.93
C HIS A 450 -48.45 33.14 23.11
N GLY A 451 -47.86 34.33 23.24
CA GLY A 451 -48.31 35.43 24.09
C GLY A 451 -48.83 36.58 23.27
#